data_AF-A0A3N0BE16-F1
#
_entry.id   AF-A0A3N0BE16-F1
#
_cell.length_a   1.000
_cell.length_b   1.000
_cell.length_c   1.000
_cell.angle_alpha   90.00
_cell.angle_beta   90.00
_cell.angle_gamma   90.00
#
_symmetry.space_group_name_H-M   'P 1'
#
loop_
_entity.id
_entity.type
_entity.pdbx_description
1 polymer ?
#
loop_
_entity_poly.entity_id
_entity_poly.type
_entity_poly.pdbx_seq_one_letter_code
_entity_poly.pdbx_strand_id
1 'polypeptide(L)'
;MAEVVDSQQDERAQAAREAADAVRSDGTELCARLVFRASRNELRRAGIATPAALYDELKQVFWNADEGIILGDHLSVGFGKVDRRRQVRAFAERHADEPRNVVAKAYEREYGFSAGIAAIWLDLFAEPANVSVSEWLGAEVSECSTDAQASREDTPETRGAEREAPTLESFLARELAGRICDAELVRRRFAFEFPDDPPDVLDRGIEGMGYYEDRVLLFREGSTPSDHFTRLLAEHPSFAKGDAGFENAVWQHPAFRHVLRQALSDHRVLLYEGDSYISFARLHDVLGARMADIESYAPAVSMDVPEGEPFTVASLRAGGATPHPLYGLDMPDDFYEGLLDAGGLLRSCTLAGTKVFVAGGEGRLSAADLIEWIVSQNEGIERDDLPRLLANDLGITCPAPLLTTTIYNSDVYYDDIGDAYYSSMEAWKKEARNELA
;
A
#
# COMPACT_ATOMS: atom_id res chain seq x y z
N MET A 1 35.72 -7.80 24.45
CA MET A 1 35.25 -7.99 23.05
C MET A 1 33.84 -7.46 22.86
N ALA A 2 32.93 -7.61 23.84
CA ALA A 2 31.59 -7.02 23.79
C ALA A 2 31.58 -5.47 23.66
N GLU A 3 32.38 -4.73 24.45
CA GLU A 3 32.42 -3.25 24.40
C GLU A 3 32.86 -2.65 23.04
N VAL A 4 33.64 -3.37 22.24
CA VAL A 4 34.13 -2.88 20.93
C VAL A 4 33.11 -3.12 19.82
N VAL A 5 32.26 -4.14 19.99
CA VAL A 5 31.17 -4.45 19.07
C VAL A 5 30.03 -3.45 19.26
N ASP A 6 29.72 -3.10 20.52
CA ASP A 6 28.70 -2.13 20.88
C ASP A 6 29.03 -0.71 20.35
N SER A 7 30.30 -0.28 20.50
CA SER A 7 30.71 1.06 20.02
C SER A 7 30.71 1.19 18.49
N GLN A 8 31.02 0.11 17.76
CA GLN A 8 30.94 0.12 16.30
C GLN A 8 29.49 0.08 15.79
N GLN A 9 28.60 -0.59 16.51
CA GLN A 9 27.18 -0.65 16.16
C GLN A 9 26.50 0.70 16.41
N ASP A 10 26.84 1.39 17.50
CA ASP A 10 26.38 2.76 17.77
C ASP A 10 26.87 3.77 16.72
N GLU A 11 28.14 3.67 16.28
CA GLU A 11 28.68 4.54 15.22
C GLU A 11 27.98 4.32 13.87
N ARG A 12 27.64 3.05 13.55
CA ARG A 12 26.85 2.72 12.34
C ARG A 12 25.44 3.24 12.40
N ALA A 13 24.76 3.02 13.53
CA ALA A 13 23.40 3.46 13.76
C ALA A 13 23.29 4.99 13.63
N GLN A 14 24.21 5.72 14.26
CA GLN A 14 24.26 7.17 14.19
C GLN A 14 24.55 7.67 12.77
N ALA A 15 25.52 7.08 12.08
CA ALA A 15 25.83 7.45 10.70
C ALA A 15 24.67 7.17 9.73
N ALA A 16 23.91 6.10 9.95
CA ALA A 16 22.71 5.78 9.17
C ALA A 16 21.59 6.80 9.42
N ARG A 17 21.33 7.21 10.68
CA ARG A 17 20.37 8.28 11.02
C ARG A 17 20.73 9.59 10.33
N GLU A 18 21.96 10.05 10.51
CA GLU A 18 22.44 11.30 9.92
C GLU A 18 22.35 11.28 8.40
N ALA A 19 22.63 10.14 7.76
CA ALA A 19 22.48 9.99 6.32
C ALA A 19 21.02 10.09 5.86
N ALA A 20 20.08 9.48 6.59
CA ALA A 20 18.66 9.57 6.30
C ALA A 20 18.13 11.00 6.50
N ASP A 21 18.48 11.64 7.61
CA ASP A 21 18.08 13.03 7.91
C ASP A 21 18.65 14.04 6.90
N ALA A 22 19.86 13.80 6.38
CA ALA A 22 20.49 14.68 5.38
C ALA A 22 19.71 14.78 4.06
N VAL A 23 18.91 13.76 3.72
CA VAL A 23 18.08 13.73 2.51
C VAL A 23 16.58 13.75 2.80
N ARG A 24 16.21 13.91 4.08
CA ARG A 24 14.82 13.88 4.54
C ARG A 24 14.00 14.96 3.84
N SER A 25 12.92 14.51 3.20
CA SER A 25 11.91 15.37 2.60
C SER A 25 10.55 14.75 2.92
N ASP A 26 9.83 15.35 3.87
CA ASP A 26 8.54 14.81 4.31
C ASP A 26 7.55 14.70 3.14
N GLY A 27 6.83 13.59 3.08
CA GLY A 27 5.92 13.23 1.99
C GLY A 27 6.61 12.69 0.73
N THR A 28 7.93 12.44 0.77
CA THR A 28 8.70 11.90 -0.35
C THR A 28 9.23 10.51 -0.03
N GLU A 29 9.18 9.64 -1.03
CA GLU A 29 9.82 8.33 -1.04
C GLU A 29 11.16 8.39 -1.76
N LEU A 30 12.23 7.96 -1.09
CA LEU A 30 13.57 7.87 -1.64
C LEU A 30 14.08 6.42 -1.56
N CYS A 31 15.01 6.04 -2.42
CA CYS A 31 15.70 4.77 -2.31
C CYS A 31 16.96 4.92 -1.44
N ALA A 32 17.31 3.92 -0.64
CA ALA A 32 18.54 3.87 0.14
C ALA A 32 19.81 4.06 -0.73
N ARG A 33 19.73 3.81 -2.04
CA ARG A 33 20.80 4.12 -3.00
C ARG A 33 21.09 5.61 -3.10
N LEU A 34 20.07 6.47 -3.05
CA LEU A 34 20.23 7.91 -3.05
C LEU A 34 20.81 8.38 -1.71
N VAL A 35 20.25 7.89 -0.60
CA VAL A 35 20.73 8.15 0.77
C VAL A 35 22.22 7.81 0.87
N PHE A 36 22.60 6.61 0.41
CA PHE A 36 24.00 6.16 0.39
C PHE A 36 24.90 7.02 -0.49
N ARG A 37 24.39 7.51 -1.64
CA ARG A 37 25.16 8.38 -2.53
C ARG A 37 25.41 9.74 -1.89
N ALA A 38 24.45 10.29 -1.16
CA ALA A 38 24.54 11.60 -0.51
C ALA A 38 25.60 11.61 0.61
N SER A 39 25.65 10.57 1.44
CA SER A 39 26.53 10.49 2.62
C SER A 39 27.60 9.39 2.51
N ARG A 40 28.07 9.12 1.30
CA ARG A 40 28.91 7.95 0.97
C ARG A 40 30.19 7.86 1.80
N ASN A 41 30.83 9.00 2.07
CA ASN A 41 32.13 9.02 2.73
C ASN A 41 32.01 8.79 4.23
N GLU A 42 30.93 9.29 4.83
CA GLU A 42 30.56 9.15 6.24
C GLU A 42 30.15 7.69 6.51
N LEU A 43 29.24 7.14 5.70
CA LEU A 43 28.76 5.77 5.82
C LEU A 43 29.90 4.75 5.70
N ARG A 44 30.81 4.95 4.74
CA ARG A 44 31.98 4.07 4.59
C ARG A 44 32.95 4.15 5.77
N ARG A 45 33.08 5.32 6.41
CA ARG A 45 33.90 5.49 7.62
C ARG A 45 33.29 4.71 8.80
N ALA A 46 31.96 4.66 8.89
CA ALA A 46 31.24 3.85 9.86
C ALA A 46 31.19 2.34 9.51
N GLY A 47 31.73 1.93 8.35
CA GLY A 47 31.74 0.53 7.93
C GLY A 47 30.53 0.07 7.12
N ILE A 48 29.63 0.99 6.73
CA ILE A 48 28.50 0.72 5.84
C ILE A 48 28.99 0.89 4.39
N ALA A 49 29.18 -0.23 3.69
CA ALA A 49 29.85 -0.24 2.39
C ALA A 49 28.91 -0.21 1.17
N THR A 50 27.63 -0.58 1.36
CA THR A 50 26.65 -0.75 0.27
C THR A 50 25.29 -0.12 0.64
N PRO A 51 24.46 0.22 -0.35
CA PRO A 51 23.08 0.67 -0.10
C PRO A 51 22.20 -0.37 0.60
N ALA A 52 22.42 -1.66 0.35
CA ALA A 52 21.70 -2.73 1.03
C ALA A 52 22.09 -2.78 2.52
N ALA A 53 23.40 -2.73 2.82
CA ALA A 53 23.86 -2.65 4.20
C ALA A 53 23.33 -1.40 4.91
N LEU A 54 23.26 -0.25 4.21
CA LEU A 54 22.62 0.94 4.77
C LEU A 54 21.14 0.67 5.07
N TYR A 55 20.41 0.05 4.14
CA TYR A 55 18.99 -0.25 4.32
C TYR A 55 18.73 -1.21 5.49
N ASP A 56 19.57 -2.22 5.67
CA ASP A 56 19.50 -3.14 6.81
C ASP A 56 19.80 -2.42 8.13
N GLU A 57 20.79 -1.53 8.16
CA GLU A 57 21.07 -0.70 9.33
C GLU A 57 19.91 0.27 9.61
N LEU A 58 19.32 0.90 8.59
CA LEU A 58 18.13 1.75 8.73
C LEU A 58 16.94 0.97 9.32
N LYS A 59 16.75 -0.29 8.92
CA LYS A 59 15.73 -1.18 9.51
C LYS A 59 15.97 -1.38 11.00
N GLN A 60 17.21 -1.57 11.44
CA GLN A 60 17.53 -1.72 12.86
C GLN A 60 17.37 -0.41 13.63
N VAL A 61 17.86 0.68 13.05
CA VAL A 61 17.89 2.03 13.66
C VAL A 61 16.50 2.60 13.90
N PHE A 62 15.60 2.41 12.92
CA PHE A 62 14.24 2.92 12.95
C PHE A 62 13.21 1.85 13.37
N TRP A 63 13.69 0.67 13.80
CA TRP A 63 12.87 -0.45 14.29
C TRP A 63 11.86 -0.07 15.39
N ASN A 64 12.19 0.93 16.21
CA ASN A 64 11.37 1.41 17.34
C ASN A 64 11.16 2.94 17.34
N ALA A 65 11.57 3.64 16.28
CA ALA A 65 11.51 5.08 16.24
C ALA A 65 10.18 5.51 15.63
N ASP A 66 9.29 6.10 16.44
CA ASP A 66 8.03 6.73 15.99
C ASP A 66 8.34 8.07 15.26
N GLU A 67 9.32 8.03 14.35
CA GLU A 67 9.93 9.17 13.67
C GLU A 67 9.33 9.41 12.27
N GLY A 68 8.29 8.64 11.93
CA GLY A 68 7.58 8.73 10.67
C GLY A 68 8.37 8.23 9.48
N ILE A 69 9.31 7.29 9.65
CA ILE A 69 10.05 6.69 8.53
C ILE A 69 9.37 5.36 8.13
N ILE A 70 9.13 5.18 6.84
CA ILE A 70 8.52 3.97 6.25
C ILE A 70 9.59 3.26 5.44
N LEU A 71 9.89 2.01 5.76
CA LEU A 71 10.84 1.19 4.99
C LEU A 71 10.05 0.16 4.19
N GLY A 72 10.32 0.07 2.88
CA GLY A 72 9.59 -0.82 1.98
C GLY A 72 10.48 -1.44 0.90
N ASP A 73 9.84 -2.15 -0.03
CA ASP A 73 10.52 -2.91 -1.09
C ASP A 73 11.44 -2.04 -1.96
N HIS A 74 12.34 -2.71 -2.69
CA HIS A 74 13.34 -2.06 -3.56
C HIS A 74 14.25 -1.03 -2.82
N LEU A 75 14.52 -1.28 -1.54
CA LEU A 75 15.28 -0.40 -0.64
C LEU A 75 14.59 0.96 -0.44
N SER A 76 13.25 0.97 -0.39
CA SER A 76 12.48 2.20 -0.23
C SER A 76 12.58 2.75 1.20
N VAL A 77 12.80 4.06 1.30
CA VAL A 77 12.86 4.87 2.51
C VAL A 77 11.94 6.07 2.34
N GLY A 78 10.77 6.00 2.96
CA GLY A 78 9.78 7.07 3.00
C GLY A 78 9.89 7.92 4.27
N PHE A 79 9.67 9.23 4.14
CA PHE A 79 9.65 10.16 5.26
C PHE A 79 8.26 10.77 5.41
N GLY A 80 7.64 10.62 6.58
CA GLY A 80 6.26 11.01 6.88
C GLY A 80 5.22 10.16 6.15
N LYS A 81 4.10 10.80 5.78
CA LYS A 81 3.02 10.14 5.03
C LYS A 81 3.37 10.12 3.54
N VAL A 82 3.96 9.03 3.09
CA VAL A 82 4.40 8.85 1.71
C VAL A 82 3.31 8.26 0.83
N ASP A 83 3.23 8.76 -0.41
CA ASP A 83 2.36 8.24 -1.46
C ASP A 83 3.17 8.15 -2.77
N ARG A 84 3.73 6.96 -3.01
CA ARG A 84 4.55 6.66 -4.20
C ARG A 84 3.82 7.02 -5.48
N ARG A 85 2.54 6.72 -5.55
CA ARG A 85 1.75 6.88 -6.76
C ARG A 85 1.52 8.34 -7.09
N ARG A 86 1.22 9.16 -6.08
CA ARG A 86 1.12 10.62 -6.23
C ARG A 86 2.48 11.21 -6.63
N GLN A 87 3.57 10.76 -6.02
CA GLN A 87 4.93 11.18 -6.38
C GLN A 87 5.26 10.87 -7.84
N VAL A 88 4.99 9.63 -8.29
CA VAL A 88 5.25 9.20 -9.67
C VAL A 88 4.37 9.97 -10.67
N ARG A 89 3.08 10.21 -10.38
CA ARG A 89 2.22 11.03 -11.25
C ARG A 89 2.71 12.46 -11.35
N ALA A 90 2.99 13.12 -10.22
CA ALA A 90 3.51 14.48 -10.22
C ALA A 90 4.87 14.58 -10.93
N PHE A 91 5.70 13.55 -10.85
CA PHE A 91 6.94 13.47 -11.62
C PHE A 91 6.68 13.31 -13.12
N ALA A 92 5.81 12.39 -13.51
CA ALA A 92 5.47 12.15 -14.91
C ALA A 92 4.87 13.39 -15.59
N GLU A 93 3.99 14.12 -14.89
CA GLU A 93 3.40 15.38 -15.36
C GLU A 93 4.47 16.45 -15.64
N ARG A 94 5.51 16.55 -14.80
CA ARG A 94 6.66 17.46 -15.04
C ARG A 94 7.50 17.08 -16.25
N HIS A 95 7.40 15.83 -16.71
CA HIS A 95 8.20 15.25 -17.78
C HIS A 95 7.33 14.69 -18.92
N ALA A 96 6.12 15.21 -19.11
CA ALA A 96 5.11 14.65 -20.04
C ALA A 96 5.58 14.60 -21.51
N ASP A 97 6.48 15.49 -21.90
CA ASP A 97 7.01 15.58 -23.28
C ASP A 97 8.28 14.73 -23.50
N GLU A 98 8.79 14.06 -22.46
CA GLU A 98 10.03 13.30 -22.52
C GLU A 98 9.77 11.80 -22.78
N PRO A 99 10.64 11.11 -23.55
CA PRO A 99 10.46 9.69 -23.78
C PRO A 99 10.67 8.90 -22.48
N ARG A 100 9.85 7.88 -22.26
CA ARG A 100 9.77 7.10 -21.01
C ARG A 100 11.13 6.65 -20.45
N ASN A 101 12.04 6.19 -21.30
CA ASN A 101 13.37 5.74 -20.88
C ASN A 101 14.23 6.88 -20.31
N VAL A 102 13.99 8.12 -20.75
CA VAL A 102 14.62 9.33 -20.20
C VAL A 102 13.95 9.70 -18.88
N VAL A 103 12.61 9.67 -18.81
CA VAL A 103 11.84 9.93 -17.59
C VAL A 103 12.22 8.95 -16.47
N ALA A 104 12.30 7.66 -16.76
CA ALA A 104 12.71 6.64 -15.79
C ALA A 104 14.14 6.85 -15.27
N LYS A 105 15.07 7.26 -16.14
CA LYS A 105 16.44 7.62 -15.74
C LYS A 105 16.50 8.94 -14.97
N ALA A 106 15.59 9.86 -15.20
CA ALA A 106 15.47 11.09 -14.43
C ALA A 106 14.92 10.77 -13.03
N TYR A 107 13.90 9.91 -12.94
CA TYR A 107 13.35 9.41 -11.67
C TYR A 107 14.41 8.70 -10.83
N GLU A 108 15.26 7.87 -11.46
CA GLU A 108 16.40 7.24 -10.79
C GLU A 108 17.39 8.26 -10.21
N ARG A 109 17.63 9.38 -10.91
CA ARG A 109 18.54 10.42 -10.41
C ARG A 109 17.93 11.22 -9.27
N GLU A 110 16.64 11.51 -9.35
CA GLU A 110 15.94 12.34 -8.36
C GLU A 110 15.63 11.55 -7.07
N TYR A 111 15.19 10.30 -7.19
CA TYR A 111 14.71 9.51 -6.05
C TYR A 111 15.53 8.24 -5.77
N GLY A 112 16.47 7.84 -6.63
CA GLY A 112 17.40 6.72 -6.41
C GLY A 112 16.90 5.33 -6.77
N PHE A 113 15.63 5.19 -7.17
CA PHE A 113 15.06 3.92 -7.63
C PHE A 113 15.61 3.55 -9.01
N SER A 114 15.88 2.27 -9.29
CA SER A 114 16.46 1.90 -10.59
C SER A 114 15.54 2.33 -11.75
N ALA A 115 16.12 2.72 -12.89
CA ALA A 115 15.31 3.05 -14.07
C ALA A 115 14.37 1.91 -14.49
N GLY A 116 14.71 0.65 -14.21
CA GLY A 116 13.83 -0.50 -14.44
C GLY A 116 12.54 -0.42 -13.62
N ILE A 117 12.65 -0.25 -12.29
CA ILE A 117 11.47 -0.18 -11.43
C ILE A 117 10.69 1.12 -11.64
N ALA A 118 11.39 2.24 -11.86
CA ALA A 118 10.77 3.51 -12.19
C ALA A 118 9.98 3.45 -13.49
N ALA A 119 10.49 2.73 -14.50
CA ALA A 119 9.77 2.53 -15.75
C ALA A 119 8.48 1.74 -15.54
N ILE A 120 8.48 0.72 -14.66
CA ILE A 120 7.27 -0.01 -14.29
C ILE A 120 6.27 0.94 -13.63
N TRP A 121 6.69 1.71 -12.62
CA TRP A 121 5.81 2.65 -11.93
C TRP A 121 5.23 3.73 -12.85
N LEU A 122 6.03 4.26 -13.77
CA LEU A 122 5.55 5.20 -14.78
C LEU A 122 4.45 4.57 -15.63
N ASP A 123 4.59 3.32 -16.08
CA ASP A 123 3.50 2.67 -16.80
C ASP A 123 2.30 2.39 -15.91
N LEU A 124 2.48 1.99 -14.65
CA LEU A 124 1.33 1.65 -13.81
C LEU A 124 0.53 2.90 -13.38
N PHE A 125 1.20 4.05 -13.25
CA PHE A 125 0.64 5.22 -12.57
C PHE A 125 0.49 6.48 -13.42
N ALA A 126 1.26 6.64 -14.51
CA ALA A 126 1.34 7.93 -15.21
C ALA A 126 0.24 8.18 -16.26
N GLU A 127 -0.43 7.15 -16.80
CA GLU A 127 -1.45 7.37 -17.84
C GLU A 127 -2.87 7.52 -17.26
N PRO A 128 -3.69 8.43 -17.81
CA PRO A 128 -5.10 8.51 -17.50
C PRO A 128 -5.88 7.36 -18.14
N ALA A 129 -6.96 6.98 -17.47
CA ALA A 129 -7.92 5.95 -17.81
C ALA A 129 -8.60 6.13 -19.17
N ASN A 130 -7.95 5.70 -20.25
CA ASN A 130 -8.60 5.54 -21.55
C ASN A 130 -8.39 4.12 -22.06
N VAL A 131 -9.01 3.15 -21.39
CA VAL A 131 -9.32 1.86 -22.01
C VAL A 131 -10.80 1.60 -21.79
N SER A 132 -11.57 1.75 -22.85
CA SER A 132 -13.00 1.44 -22.86
C SER A 132 -13.19 -0.06 -22.68
N VAL A 133 -13.77 -0.45 -21.55
CA VAL A 133 -14.16 -1.84 -21.22
C VAL A 133 -15.26 -2.37 -22.16
N SER A 134 -15.79 -1.55 -23.06
CA SER A 134 -16.89 -1.89 -23.97
C SER A 134 -16.56 -3.01 -24.97
N GLU A 135 -15.29 -3.32 -25.22
CA GLU A 135 -14.93 -4.43 -26.12
C GLU A 135 -15.05 -5.83 -25.47
N TRP A 136 -15.17 -5.93 -24.14
CA TRP A 136 -15.25 -7.22 -23.45
C TRP A 136 -16.68 -7.75 -23.24
N LEU A 137 -17.71 -6.90 -23.36
CA LEU A 137 -19.10 -7.29 -23.06
C LEU A 137 -20.00 -7.49 -24.29
N GLY A 138 -19.46 -7.50 -25.51
CA GLY A 138 -20.22 -7.89 -26.71
C GLY A 138 -21.51 -7.10 -26.93
N ALA A 139 -21.52 -5.80 -26.56
CA ALA A 139 -22.62 -4.90 -26.85
C ALA A 139 -22.25 -4.04 -28.06
N GLU A 140 -22.88 -4.30 -29.21
CA GLU A 140 -22.79 -3.44 -30.39
C GLU A 140 -23.23 -2.02 -30.01
N VAL A 141 -22.28 -1.09 -30.01
CA VAL A 141 -22.61 0.33 -29.94
C VAL A 141 -22.84 0.80 -31.37
N SER A 142 -24.12 1.05 -31.64
CA SER A 142 -24.62 1.66 -32.87
C SER A 142 -23.89 2.97 -33.17
N GLU A 143 -23.36 3.06 -34.38
CA GLU A 143 -22.82 4.29 -34.97
C GLU A 143 -23.88 5.41 -34.93
N CYS A 144 -23.49 6.60 -34.51
CA CYS A 144 -24.17 7.83 -34.93
C CYS A 144 -23.15 8.94 -35.21
N SER A 145 -22.99 9.17 -36.50
CA SER A 145 -22.39 10.26 -37.27
C SER A 145 -21.93 11.54 -36.56
N THR A 146 -20.66 11.84 -36.84
CA THR A 146 -20.08 13.15 -37.17
C THR A 146 -21.06 14.14 -37.81
N ASP A 147 -21.16 15.34 -37.24
CA ASP A 147 -21.07 16.62 -37.96
C ASP A 147 -21.18 17.80 -36.97
N ALA A 148 -20.12 18.62 -36.87
CA ALA A 148 -20.21 20.08 -36.77
C ALA A 148 -18.81 20.71 -36.73
N GLN A 149 -18.58 21.56 -37.73
CA GLN A 149 -17.33 22.23 -38.06
C GLN A 149 -16.82 23.20 -37.00
N ALA A 150 -15.49 23.26 -36.95
CA ALA A 150 -14.71 24.36 -36.41
C ALA A 150 -15.13 25.71 -37.01
N SER A 151 -15.38 26.68 -36.14
CA SER A 151 -15.30 28.12 -36.45
C SER A 151 -14.57 28.81 -35.30
N ARG A 152 -13.34 29.24 -35.58
CA ARG A 152 -12.60 30.20 -34.76
C ARG A 152 -13.23 31.57 -34.99
N GLU A 153 -13.70 32.22 -33.92
CA GLU A 153 -13.94 33.66 -33.92
C GLU A 153 -13.42 34.28 -32.62
N ASP A 154 -13.08 35.55 -32.76
CA ASP A 154 -12.11 36.32 -32.01
C ASP A 154 -12.40 36.52 -30.53
N THR A 155 -11.32 36.58 -29.76
CA THR A 155 -11.26 37.07 -28.38
C THR A 155 -11.67 38.54 -28.32
N PRO A 156 -12.70 38.93 -27.54
CA PRO A 156 -12.76 40.26 -26.98
C PRO A 156 -12.15 40.24 -25.58
N GLU A 157 -11.19 41.12 -25.36
CA GLU A 157 -10.72 41.50 -24.02
C GLU A 157 -11.90 42.05 -23.19
N THR A 158 -12.45 41.24 -22.31
CA THR A 158 -13.43 41.72 -21.31
C THR A 158 -12.71 42.19 -20.07
N ARG A 159 -12.57 43.51 -20.00
CA ARG A 159 -12.33 44.28 -18.76
C ARG A 159 -13.32 43.87 -17.68
N GLY A 160 -12.82 43.63 -16.47
CA GLY A 160 -13.53 43.76 -15.18
C GLY A 160 -14.94 43.17 -15.13
N ALA A 161 -15.04 41.83 -15.10
CA ALA A 161 -16.27 41.20 -14.64
C ALA A 161 -16.42 41.44 -13.13
N GLU A 162 -17.36 42.31 -12.76
CA GLU A 162 -17.98 42.26 -11.44
C GLU A 162 -18.39 40.79 -11.21
N ARG A 163 -17.83 40.12 -10.19
CA ARG A 163 -18.26 38.77 -9.84
C ARG A 163 -19.74 38.85 -9.46
N GLU A 164 -20.61 38.38 -10.35
CA GLU A 164 -22.02 38.14 -10.04
C GLU A 164 -22.09 37.33 -8.74
N ALA A 165 -23.03 37.70 -7.86
CA ALA A 165 -23.23 36.98 -6.61
C ALA A 165 -23.46 35.49 -6.93
N PRO A 166 -22.75 34.56 -6.26
CA PRO A 166 -22.89 33.14 -6.53
C PRO A 166 -24.37 32.74 -6.32
N THR A 167 -24.98 32.15 -7.35
CA THR A 167 -26.34 31.61 -7.23
C THR A 167 -26.27 30.19 -6.67
N LEU A 168 -27.31 29.76 -5.94
CA LEU A 168 -27.43 28.39 -5.45
C LEU A 168 -27.25 27.35 -6.57
N GLU A 169 -27.84 27.61 -7.75
CA GLU A 169 -27.74 26.73 -8.91
C GLU A 169 -26.30 26.61 -9.43
N SER A 170 -25.57 27.74 -9.52
CA SER A 170 -24.16 27.73 -9.92
C SER A 170 -23.26 27.02 -8.90
N PHE A 171 -23.56 27.16 -7.61
CA PHE A 171 -22.88 26.44 -6.53
C PHE A 171 -23.11 24.93 -6.65
N LEU A 172 -24.37 24.50 -6.76
CA LEU A 172 -24.73 23.09 -6.87
C LEU A 172 -24.14 22.46 -8.14
N ALA A 173 -24.18 23.14 -9.29
CA ALA A 173 -23.59 22.66 -10.53
C ALA A 173 -22.07 22.45 -10.42
N ARG A 174 -21.38 23.28 -9.64
CA ARG A 174 -19.95 23.16 -9.39
C ARG A 174 -19.63 22.04 -8.40
N GLU A 175 -20.33 22.00 -7.27
CA GLU A 175 -20.02 21.06 -6.18
C GLU A 175 -20.53 19.64 -6.47
N LEU A 176 -21.60 19.49 -7.23
CA LEU A 176 -22.18 18.19 -7.62
C LEU A 176 -21.72 17.72 -9.00
N ALA A 177 -20.70 18.34 -9.59
CA ALA A 177 -20.16 17.92 -10.89
C ALA A 177 -19.63 16.47 -10.89
N GLY A 178 -19.25 15.95 -9.71
CA GLY A 178 -18.83 14.58 -9.51
C GLY A 178 -20.00 13.58 -9.53
N ARG A 179 -19.70 12.32 -9.86
CA ARG A 179 -20.70 11.23 -9.79
C ARG A 179 -21.01 10.79 -8.36
N ILE A 180 -20.03 10.96 -7.47
CA ILE A 180 -20.10 10.69 -6.03
C ILE A 180 -19.51 11.93 -5.35
N CYS A 181 -20.27 12.56 -4.46
CA CYS A 181 -19.82 13.78 -3.77
C CYS A 181 -19.89 13.59 -2.25
N ASP A 182 -18.95 14.19 -1.51
CA ASP A 182 -18.97 14.18 -0.05
C ASP A 182 -20.01 15.20 0.47
N ALA A 183 -21.07 14.71 1.11
CA ALA A 183 -22.18 15.54 1.55
C ALA A 183 -21.75 16.55 2.62
N GLU A 184 -20.82 16.18 3.49
CA GLU A 184 -20.33 17.06 4.55
C GLU A 184 -19.46 18.19 3.98
N LEU A 185 -18.63 17.87 2.98
CA LEU A 185 -17.83 18.87 2.27
C LEU A 185 -18.72 19.88 1.54
N VAL A 186 -19.75 19.42 0.83
CA VAL A 186 -20.73 20.27 0.14
C VAL A 186 -21.42 21.20 1.15
N ARG A 187 -21.89 20.65 2.29
CA ARG A 187 -22.54 21.43 3.35
C ARG A 187 -21.63 22.48 3.97
N ARG A 188 -20.36 22.14 4.23
CA ARG A 188 -19.38 23.10 4.78
C ARG A 188 -19.10 24.24 3.82
N ARG A 189 -18.96 23.95 2.52
CA ARG A 189 -18.77 24.96 1.47
C ARG A 189 -20.02 25.83 1.30
N PHE A 190 -21.21 25.22 1.38
CA PHE A 190 -22.47 25.96 1.35
C PHE A 190 -22.59 26.94 2.51
N ALA A 191 -22.37 26.48 3.75
CA ALA A 191 -22.42 27.34 4.94
C ALA A 191 -21.39 28.50 4.90
N PHE A 192 -20.30 28.33 4.16
CA PHE A 192 -19.30 29.37 3.95
C PHE A 192 -19.73 30.40 2.90
N GLU A 193 -20.28 29.96 1.76
CA GLU A 193 -20.71 30.85 0.66
C GLU A 193 -22.08 31.49 0.89
N PHE A 194 -22.96 30.83 1.65
CA PHE A 194 -24.34 31.22 1.94
C PHE A 194 -24.62 31.16 3.46
N PRO A 195 -23.96 32.01 4.28
CA PRO A 195 -24.06 31.95 5.73
C PRO A 195 -25.45 32.29 6.29
N ASP A 196 -26.25 33.04 5.52
CA ASP A 196 -27.60 33.47 5.89
C ASP A 196 -28.70 32.49 5.44
N ASP A 197 -28.38 31.51 4.58
CA ASP A 197 -29.34 30.55 4.06
C ASP A 197 -29.44 29.30 4.95
N PRO A 198 -30.66 28.80 5.23
CA PRO A 198 -30.82 27.61 6.05
C PRO A 198 -30.41 26.33 5.29
N PRO A 199 -29.93 25.29 5.98
CA PRO A 199 -29.52 24.01 5.38
C PRO A 199 -30.60 23.37 4.48
N ASP A 200 -31.87 23.52 4.82
CA ASP A 200 -32.98 22.96 4.03
C ASP A 200 -33.04 23.50 2.59
N VAL A 201 -32.48 24.69 2.33
CA VAL A 201 -32.37 25.24 0.96
C VAL A 201 -31.39 24.43 0.13
N LEU A 202 -30.26 24.05 0.73
CA LEU A 202 -29.27 23.18 0.10
C LEU A 202 -29.85 21.78 -0.15
N ASP A 203 -30.48 21.17 0.85
CA ASP A 203 -31.00 19.80 0.72
C ASP A 203 -32.06 19.70 -0.39
N ARG A 204 -33.00 20.67 -0.47
CA ARG A 204 -33.95 20.76 -1.59
C ARG A 204 -33.27 20.99 -2.94
N GLY A 205 -32.16 21.73 -2.95
CA GLY A 205 -31.36 21.96 -4.15
C GLY A 205 -30.66 20.70 -4.65
N ILE A 206 -30.10 19.90 -3.73
CA ILE A 206 -29.48 18.61 -4.02
C ILE A 206 -30.51 17.64 -4.63
N GLU A 207 -31.67 17.50 -3.99
CA GLU A 207 -32.79 16.70 -4.51
C GLU A 207 -33.25 17.20 -5.90
N GLY A 208 -33.38 18.53 -6.07
CA GLY A 208 -33.76 19.15 -7.33
C GLY A 208 -32.76 18.92 -8.47
N MET A 209 -31.49 18.67 -8.17
CA MET A 209 -30.45 18.29 -9.13
C MET A 209 -30.43 16.78 -9.44
N GLY A 210 -31.35 16.00 -8.84
CA GLY A 210 -31.43 14.55 -9.01
C GLY A 210 -30.33 13.80 -8.27
N TYR A 211 -29.98 14.26 -7.06
CA TYR A 211 -29.07 13.57 -6.16
C TYR A 211 -29.80 13.13 -4.90
N TYR A 212 -29.42 11.98 -4.37
CA TYR A 212 -29.87 11.48 -3.08
C TYR A 212 -28.67 11.17 -2.18
N GLU A 213 -28.87 11.29 -0.87
CA GLU A 213 -27.84 10.99 0.12
C GLU A 213 -27.94 9.54 0.59
N ASP A 214 -26.81 8.82 0.57
CA ASP A 214 -26.64 7.58 1.32
C ASP A 214 -25.48 7.79 2.32
N ARG A 215 -25.84 7.85 3.61
CA ARG A 215 -24.95 8.13 4.74
C ARG A 215 -24.27 9.50 4.65
N VAL A 216 -23.09 9.57 4.07
CA VAL A 216 -22.26 10.79 4.00
C VAL A 216 -21.88 11.13 2.55
N LEU A 217 -22.42 10.37 1.58
CA LEU A 217 -22.13 10.53 0.16
C LEU A 217 -23.42 10.85 -0.59
N LEU A 218 -23.30 11.74 -1.57
CA LEU A 218 -24.34 12.09 -2.51
C LEU A 218 -24.15 11.31 -3.80
N PHE A 219 -25.21 10.67 -4.26
CA PHE A 219 -25.24 9.87 -5.48
C PHE A 219 -26.27 10.43 -6.43
N ARG A 220 -25.99 10.36 -7.73
CA ARG A 220 -26.98 10.67 -8.75
C ARG A 220 -28.09 9.61 -8.78
N GLU A 221 -29.32 10.06 -8.88
CA GLU A 221 -30.50 9.21 -9.01
C GLU A 221 -30.42 8.27 -10.24
N GLY A 222 -31.12 7.14 -10.16
CA GLY A 222 -31.21 6.16 -11.25
C GLY A 222 -30.16 5.04 -11.22
N SER A 223 -29.35 4.93 -10.18
CA SER A 223 -28.44 3.81 -9.94
C SER A 223 -28.23 3.61 -8.45
N THR A 224 -27.88 2.39 -8.02
CA THR A 224 -27.59 2.12 -6.60
C THR A 224 -26.17 2.60 -6.25
N PRO A 225 -25.83 2.78 -4.95
CA PRO A 225 -24.46 3.08 -4.55
C PRO A 225 -23.46 2.04 -5.06
N SER A 226 -23.83 0.75 -5.07
CA SER A 226 -23.00 -0.34 -5.60
C SER A 226 -22.69 -0.18 -7.09
N ASP A 227 -23.66 0.28 -7.89
CA ASP A 227 -23.46 0.52 -9.32
C ASP A 227 -22.50 1.68 -9.56
N HIS A 228 -22.64 2.76 -8.78
CA HIS A 228 -21.73 3.91 -8.83
C HIS A 228 -20.30 3.49 -8.47
N PHE A 229 -20.11 2.73 -7.39
CA PHE A 229 -18.78 2.22 -7.02
C PHE A 229 -18.22 1.21 -8.02
N THR A 230 -19.06 0.37 -8.62
CA THR A 230 -18.61 -0.58 -9.65
C THR A 230 -18.07 0.15 -10.88
N ARG A 231 -18.75 1.23 -11.32
CA ARG A 231 -18.27 2.10 -12.40
C ARG A 231 -17.01 2.85 -11.98
N LEU A 232 -16.96 3.39 -10.75
CA LEU A 232 -15.79 4.07 -10.22
C LEU A 232 -14.54 3.18 -10.31
N LEU A 233 -14.62 1.91 -9.87
CA LEU A 233 -13.49 0.98 -9.98
C LEU A 233 -13.11 0.68 -11.43
N ALA A 234 -14.08 0.58 -12.34
CA ALA A 234 -13.82 0.30 -13.76
C ALA A 234 -13.19 1.49 -14.50
N GLU A 235 -13.56 2.71 -14.13
CA GLU A 235 -13.05 3.96 -14.70
C GLU A 235 -11.65 4.32 -14.18
N HIS A 236 -11.12 3.62 -13.17
CA HIS A 236 -9.82 3.89 -12.57
C HIS A 236 -8.88 2.68 -12.69
N PRO A 237 -8.01 2.63 -13.73
CA PRO A 237 -7.08 1.53 -13.96
C PRO A 237 -6.10 1.32 -12.81
N SER A 238 -5.85 2.35 -12.02
CA SER A 238 -5.22 2.29 -10.70
C SER A 238 -5.91 3.29 -9.76
N PHE A 239 -5.96 3.01 -8.46
CA PHE A 239 -6.51 3.91 -7.43
C PHE A 239 -5.87 3.64 -6.07
N ALA A 240 -5.82 4.62 -5.17
CA ALA A 240 -5.35 4.44 -3.80
C ALA A 240 -6.25 5.19 -2.81
N LYS A 241 -6.19 4.80 -1.54
CA LYS A 241 -6.93 5.51 -0.50
C LYS A 241 -6.46 6.94 -0.32
N GLY A 242 -7.41 7.87 -0.47
CA GLY A 242 -7.15 9.31 -0.43
C GLY A 242 -6.95 9.95 -1.80
N ASP A 243 -6.94 9.18 -2.89
CA ASP A 243 -7.07 9.74 -4.24
C ASP A 243 -8.40 10.45 -4.43
N ALA A 244 -8.46 11.35 -5.42
CA ALA A 244 -9.72 11.94 -5.87
C ALA A 244 -10.70 10.83 -6.30
N GLY A 245 -11.92 10.86 -5.75
CA GLY A 245 -12.93 9.82 -5.92
C GLY A 245 -12.77 8.60 -5.00
N PHE A 246 -11.68 8.51 -4.25
CA PHE A 246 -11.38 7.45 -3.28
C PHE A 246 -11.04 8.05 -1.91
N GLU A 247 -11.73 9.12 -1.53
CA GLU A 247 -11.58 9.77 -0.24
C GLU A 247 -12.07 8.88 0.91
N ASN A 248 -11.72 9.23 2.14
CA ASN A 248 -12.08 8.43 3.33
C ASN A 248 -13.57 8.10 3.43
N ALA A 249 -14.46 9.02 3.02
CA ALA A 249 -15.91 8.79 3.01
C ALA A 249 -16.31 7.60 2.12
N VAL A 250 -15.66 7.45 0.94
CA VAL A 250 -15.83 6.29 0.05
C VAL A 250 -15.34 5.00 0.71
N TRP A 251 -14.16 5.03 1.33
CA TRP A 251 -13.59 3.84 2.00
C TRP A 251 -14.41 3.35 3.19
N GLN A 252 -15.07 4.25 3.91
CA GLN A 252 -15.94 3.89 5.02
C GLN A 252 -17.33 3.42 4.57
N HIS A 253 -17.68 3.61 3.29
CA HIS A 253 -18.98 3.23 2.77
C HIS A 253 -19.12 1.70 2.64
N PRO A 254 -20.13 1.05 3.27
CA PRO A 254 -20.26 -0.41 3.23
C PRO A 254 -20.42 -0.99 1.83
N ALA A 255 -21.16 -0.32 0.94
CA ALA A 255 -21.32 -0.75 -0.44
C ALA A 255 -19.99 -0.73 -1.21
N PHE A 256 -19.16 0.30 -1.04
CA PHE A 256 -17.82 0.35 -1.64
C PHE A 256 -16.95 -0.81 -1.13
N ARG A 257 -16.91 -1.02 0.19
CA ARG A 257 -16.15 -2.14 0.80
C ARG A 257 -16.62 -3.51 0.32
N HIS A 258 -17.90 -3.65 -0.03
CA HIS A 258 -18.43 -4.89 -0.60
C HIS A 258 -18.01 -5.05 -2.06
N VAL A 259 -18.20 -4.02 -2.89
CA VAL A 259 -17.81 -4.01 -4.30
C VAL A 259 -16.30 -4.21 -4.49
N LEU A 260 -15.47 -3.57 -3.66
CA LEU A 260 -14.01 -3.76 -3.69
C LEU A 260 -13.61 -5.21 -3.34
N ARG A 261 -14.21 -5.79 -2.29
CA ARG A 261 -13.96 -7.20 -1.92
C ARG A 261 -14.36 -8.16 -3.04
N GLN A 262 -15.48 -7.90 -3.69
CA GLN A 262 -15.90 -8.70 -4.85
C GLN A 262 -14.93 -8.54 -6.01
N ALA A 263 -14.51 -7.31 -6.34
CA ALA A 263 -13.56 -7.05 -7.42
C ALA A 263 -12.17 -7.69 -7.17
N LEU A 264 -11.73 -7.78 -5.91
CA LEU A 264 -10.53 -8.50 -5.51
C LEU A 264 -10.68 -10.01 -5.68
N SER A 265 -11.81 -10.58 -5.24
CA SER A 265 -12.11 -12.01 -5.37
C SER A 265 -12.24 -12.45 -6.83
N ASP A 266 -12.78 -11.59 -7.69
CA ASP A 266 -12.93 -11.86 -9.13
C ASP A 266 -11.66 -11.46 -9.93
N HIS A 267 -10.57 -11.09 -9.24
CA HIS A 267 -9.31 -10.60 -9.83
C HIS A 267 -9.46 -9.44 -10.83
N ARG A 268 -10.59 -8.72 -10.81
CA ARG A 268 -10.80 -7.51 -11.63
C ARG A 268 -9.91 -6.38 -11.18
N VAL A 269 -9.70 -6.29 -9.87
CA VAL A 269 -8.81 -5.37 -9.19
C VAL A 269 -7.87 -6.20 -8.34
N LEU A 270 -6.62 -5.77 -8.25
CA LEU A 270 -5.54 -6.43 -7.53
C LEU A 270 -4.93 -5.42 -6.56
N LEU A 271 -4.58 -5.90 -5.37
CA LEU A 271 -3.76 -5.13 -4.43
C LEU A 271 -2.39 -4.92 -5.07
N TYR A 272 -1.85 -3.71 -5.01
CA TYR A 272 -0.50 -3.40 -5.48
C TYR A 272 0.46 -3.21 -4.30
N GLU A 273 0.14 -2.27 -3.41
CA GLU A 273 0.96 -1.92 -2.24
C GLU A 273 0.13 -1.09 -1.26
N GLY A 274 0.05 -1.54 0.00
CA GLY A 274 -0.70 -0.94 1.08
C GLY A 274 -2.19 -0.76 0.74
N ASP A 275 -2.63 0.49 0.72
CA ASP A 275 -4.01 0.84 0.33
C ASP A 275 -4.10 1.24 -1.17
N SER A 276 -3.20 0.73 -2.02
CA SER A 276 -3.15 1.00 -3.46
C SER A 276 -3.51 -0.21 -4.30
N TYR A 277 -4.27 0.02 -5.37
CA TYR A 277 -4.90 -1.01 -6.18
C TYR A 277 -4.70 -0.75 -7.67
N ILE A 278 -4.69 -1.83 -8.45
CA ILE A 278 -4.56 -1.80 -9.90
C ILE A 278 -5.59 -2.73 -10.55
N SER A 279 -6.19 -2.31 -11.65
CA SER A 279 -7.05 -3.18 -12.45
C SER A 279 -6.23 -4.27 -13.14
N PHE A 280 -6.79 -5.47 -13.29
CA PHE A 280 -6.15 -6.52 -14.06
C PHE A 280 -5.90 -6.11 -15.52
N ALA A 281 -6.85 -5.39 -16.14
CA ALA A 281 -6.70 -4.87 -17.50
C ALA A 281 -5.41 -4.03 -17.63
N ARG A 282 -5.17 -3.10 -16.70
CA ARG A 282 -3.94 -2.31 -16.70
C ARG A 282 -2.69 -3.16 -16.53
N LEU A 283 -2.73 -4.12 -15.60
CA LEU A 283 -1.60 -5.01 -15.35
C LEU A 283 -1.27 -5.87 -16.59
N HIS A 284 -2.28 -6.39 -17.26
CA HIS A 284 -2.15 -7.14 -18.50
C HIS A 284 -1.55 -6.27 -19.61
N ASP A 285 -2.08 -5.08 -19.84
CA ASP A 285 -1.67 -4.22 -20.95
C ASP A 285 -0.24 -3.70 -20.78
N VAL A 286 0.17 -3.45 -19.53
CA VAL A 286 1.49 -2.89 -19.21
C VAL A 286 2.55 -3.97 -19.05
N LEU A 287 2.26 -5.02 -18.29
CA LEU A 287 3.24 -6.03 -17.89
C LEU A 287 3.06 -7.37 -18.60
N GLY A 288 2.02 -7.53 -19.43
CA GLY A 288 1.72 -8.79 -20.10
C GLY A 288 1.25 -9.90 -19.15
N ALA A 289 0.78 -9.55 -17.96
CA ALA A 289 0.29 -10.50 -16.96
C ALA A 289 -0.96 -11.23 -17.50
N ARG A 290 -0.99 -12.57 -17.38
CA ARG A 290 -2.14 -13.36 -17.84
C ARG A 290 -3.05 -13.69 -16.68
N MET A 291 -4.37 -13.70 -16.92
CA MET A 291 -5.34 -14.06 -15.89
C MET A 291 -5.09 -15.47 -15.35
N ALA A 292 -4.70 -16.41 -16.22
CA ALA A 292 -4.35 -17.76 -15.81
C ALA A 292 -3.20 -17.81 -14.80
N ASP A 293 -2.20 -16.90 -14.92
CA ASP A 293 -1.11 -16.82 -13.97
C ASP A 293 -1.60 -16.22 -12.63
N ILE A 294 -2.48 -15.21 -12.68
CA ILE A 294 -3.11 -14.62 -11.48
C ILE A 294 -3.91 -15.67 -10.69
N GLU A 295 -4.80 -16.39 -11.37
CA GLU A 295 -5.66 -17.41 -10.78
C GLU A 295 -4.87 -18.64 -10.28
N SER A 296 -3.75 -18.98 -10.92
CA SER A 296 -2.95 -20.14 -10.51
C SER A 296 -2.06 -19.90 -9.29
N TYR A 297 -1.82 -18.64 -8.91
CA TYR A 297 -0.83 -18.31 -7.88
C TYR A 297 -1.15 -18.93 -6.51
N ALA A 298 -2.33 -18.64 -5.96
CA ALA A 298 -2.69 -19.14 -4.63
C ALA A 298 -2.79 -20.68 -4.57
N PRO A 299 -3.40 -21.38 -5.56
CA PRO A 299 -3.34 -22.83 -5.63
C PRO A 299 -1.92 -23.38 -5.73
N ALA A 300 -1.04 -22.78 -6.53
CA ALA A 300 0.34 -23.23 -6.68
C ALA A 300 1.12 -23.12 -5.37
N VAL A 301 1.03 -21.97 -4.69
CA VAL A 301 1.67 -21.76 -3.39
C VAL A 301 1.10 -22.73 -2.34
N SER A 302 -0.22 -22.88 -2.27
CA SER A 302 -0.87 -23.77 -1.31
C SER A 302 -0.47 -25.25 -1.43
N MET A 303 -0.03 -25.71 -2.61
CA MET A 303 0.45 -27.09 -2.81
C MET A 303 1.95 -27.25 -2.51
N ASP A 304 2.72 -26.16 -2.59
CA ASP A 304 4.18 -26.19 -2.43
C ASP A 304 4.60 -26.07 -0.96
N VAL A 305 3.83 -25.35 -0.15
CA VAL A 305 4.14 -25.09 1.25
C VAL A 305 3.79 -26.27 2.17
N PRO A 306 4.61 -26.55 3.21
CA PRO A 306 4.29 -27.57 4.21
C PRO A 306 3.02 -27.24 4.99
N GLU A 307 2.21 -28.26 5.28
CA GLU A 307 1.01 -28.09 6.08
C GLU A 307 1.35 -27.72 7.54
N GLY A 308 0.67 -26.70 8.06
CA GLY A 308 0.85 -26.23 9.44
C GLY A 308 2.07 -25.34 9.68
N GLU A 309 2.92 -25.11 8.69
CA GLU A 309 4.10 -24.24 8.79
C GLU A 309 3.74 -22.80 8.36
N PRO A 310 3.97 -21.78 9.22
CA PRO A 310 3.78 -20.38 8.85
C PRO A 310 4.80 -19.90 7.83
N PHE A 311 4.34 -19.15 6.84
CA PHE A 311 5.19 -18.54 5.83
C PHE A 311 4.71 -17.13 5.46
N THR A 312 5.61 -16.36 4.85
CA THR A 312 5.35 -15.05 4.25
C THR A 312 5.78 -15.05 2.79
N VAL A 313 5.40 -14.02 2.03
CA VAL A 313 5.91 -13.85 0.65
C VAL A 313 7.44 -13.69 0.66
N ALA A 314 7.99 -12.98 1.64
CA ALA A 314 9.42 -12.84 1.84
C ALA A 314 10.12 -14.19 2.07
N SER A 315 9.56 -15.07 2.92
CA SER A 315 10.15 -16.38 3.18
C SER A 315 10.05 -17.32 1.98
N LEU A 316 8.95 -17.27 1.21
CA LEU A 316 8.81 -18.01 -0.06
C LEU A 316 9.88 -17.61 -1.08
N ARG A 317 10.14 -16.31 -1.21
CA ARG A 317 11.16 -15.78 -2.13
C ARG A 317 12.57 -16.18 -1.69
N ALA A 318 12.84 -16.19 -0.39
CA ALA A 318 14.12 -16.61 0.17
C ALA A 318 14.34 -18.13 0.06
N GLY A 319 13.29 -18.93 0.27
CA GLY A 319 13.31 -20.40 0.25
C GLY A 319 13.42 -21.03 -1.13
N GLY A 320 13.41 -20.23 -2.20
CA GLY A 320 13.46 -20.72 -3.58
C GLY A 320 12.18 -21.45 -3.99
N ALA A 321 11.01 -20.88 -3.62
CA ALA A 321 9.70 -21.39 -4.01
C ALA A 321 9.62 -21.72 -5.51
N THR A 322 8.73 -22.66 -5.85
CA THR A 322 8.55 -23.12 -7.24
C THR A 322 8.38 -21.91 -8.18
N PRO A 323 9.13 -21.82 -9.29
CA PRO A 323 9.14 -20.63 -10.13
C PRO A 323 7.75 -20.40 -10.74
N HIS A 324 7.03 -19.42 -10.19
CA HIS A 324 5.75 -18.98 -10.71
C HIS A 324 5.96 -17.86 -11.74
N PRO A 325 5.24 -17.83 -12.88
CA PRO A 325 5.41 -16.80 -13.92
C PRO A 325 5.32 -15.36 -13.40
N LEU A 326 4.48 -15.13 -12.39
CA LEU A 326 4.30 -13.81 -11.77
C LEU A 326 5.56 -13.29 -11.07
N TYR A 327 6.49 -14.13 -10.60
CA TYR A 327 7.72 -13.64 -9.98
C TYR A 327 8.61 -12.86 -10.95
N GLY A 328 8.45 -13.08 -12.27
CA GLY A 328 9.11 -12.28 -13.29
C GLY A 328 8.62 -10.82 -13.38
N LEU A 329 7.49 -10.50 -12.75
CA LEU A 329 6.91 -9.15 -12.75
C LEU A 329 7.57 -8.20 -11.74
N ASP A 330 8.35 -8.73 -10.78
CA ASP A 330 9.03 -7.95 -9.73
C ASP A 330 8.09 -7.02 -8.93
N MET A 331 6.87 -7.51 -8.66
CA MET A 331 5.85 -6.77 -7.89
C MET A 331 6.19 -6.71 -6.38
N PRO A 332 5.66 -5.74 -5.62
CA PRO A 332 5.78 -5.69 -4.16
C PRO A 332 5.19 -6.91 -3.46
N ASP A 333 5.60 -7.20 -2.23
CA ASP A 333 5.11 -8.36 -1.47
C ASP A 333 3.59 -8.33 -1.29
N ASP A 334 3.02 -7.18 -0.96
CA ASP A 334 1.58 -6.93 -0.80
C ASP A 334 0.75 -7.41 -2.00
N PHE A 335 1.28 -7.30 -3.22
CA PHE A 335 0.60 -7.80 -4.42
C PHE A 335 0.37 -9.31 -4.31
N TYR A 336 1.39 -10.07 -3.93
CA TYR A 336 1.29 -11.52 -3.79
C TYR A 336 0.51 -11.91 -2.55
N GLU A 337 0.63 -11.17 -1.45
CA GLU A 337 -0.19 -11.39 -0.26
C GLU A 337 -1.69 -11.22 -0.60
N GLY A 338 -2.02 -10.20 -1.39
CA GLY A 338 -3.39 -9.96 -1.87
C GLY A 338 -3.94 -11.09 -2.74
N LEU A 339 -3.09 -11.72 -3.56
CA LEU A 339 -3.47 -12.91 -4.34
C LEU A 339 -3.74 -14.13 -3.44
N LEU A 340 -2.91 -14.35 -2.42
CA LEU A 340 -3.10 -15.45 -1.46
C LEU A 340 -4.40 -15.27 -0.66
N ASP A 341 -4.66 -14.05 -0.19
CA ASP A 341 -5.91 -13.67 0.48
C ASP A 341 -7.15 -13.92 -0.40
N ALA A 342 -7.10 -13.43 -1.65
CA ALA A 342 -8.22 -13.54 -2.59
C ALA A 342 -8.52 -15.00 -2.95
N GLY A 343 -7.50 -15.86 -3.00
CA GLY A 343 -7.68 -17.29 -3.25
C GLY A 343 -8.45 -18.03 -2.14
N GLY A 344 -8.41 -17.53 -0.90
CA GLY A 344 -9.18 -18.08 0.22
C GLY A 344 -8.82 -19.53 0.61
N LEU A 345 -7.66 -20.03 0.17
CA LEU A 345 -7.19 -21.40 0.41
C LEU A 345 -6.38 -21.54 1.72
N LEU A 346 -5.92 -20.42 2.27
CA LEU A 346 -4.96 -20.36 3.37
C LEU A 346 -5.58 -19.63 4.56
N ARG A 347 -5.15 -20.01 5.77
CA ARG A 347 -5.42 -19.21 6.97
C ARG A 347 -4.35 -18.12 7.05
N SER A 348 -4.73 -16.93 7.49
CA SER A 348 -3.79 -15.80 7.57
C SER A 348 -3.98 -14.94 8.81
N CYS A 349 -2.90 -14.38 9.32
CA CYS A 349 -2.89 -13.26 10.26
C CYS A 349 -1.98 -12.13 9.74
N THR A 350 -2.06 -10.96 10.37
CA THR A 350 -1.15 -9.85 10.09
C THR A 350 -0.37 -9.50 11.35
N LEU A 351 0.96 -9.45 11.23
CA LEU A 351 1.85 -9.02 12.30
C LEU A 351 2.74 -7.90 11.74
N ALA A 352 2.70 -6.73 12.39
CA ALA A 352 3.49 -5.55 12.00
C ALA A 352 3.34 -5.14 10.52
N GLY A 353 2.15 -5.34 9.94
CA GLY A 353 1.86 -5.01 8.54
C GLY A 353 2.15 -6.13 7.55
N THR A 354 2.93 -7.15 7.91
CA THR A 354 3.20 -8.31 7.06
C THR A 354 2.14 -9.39 7.23
N LYS A 355 1.65 -9.98 6.13
CA LYS A 355 0.74 -11.12 6.21
C LYS A 355 1.50 -12.43 6.33
N VAL A 356 1.05 -13.23 7.28
CA VAL A 356 1.56 -14.58 7.53
C VAL A 356 0.46 -15.56 7.19
N PHE A 357 0.82 -16.58 6.43
CA PHE A 357 -0.09 -17.59 5.92
C PHE A 357 0.28 -18.97 6.45
N VAL A 358 -0.73 -19.82 6.63
CA VAL A 358 -0.56 -21.23 7.00
C VAL A 358 -1.49 -22.07 6.12
N ALA A 359 -0.93 -23.12 5.51
CA ALA A 359 -1.70 -24.13 4.81
C ALA A 359 -2.29 -25.16 5.78
N GLY A 360 -3.54 -25.58 5.53
CA GLY A 360 -4.24 -26.56 6.35
C GLY A 360 -4.65 -26.06 7.75
N GLY A 361 -5.29 -26.96 8.50
CA GLY A 361 -5.89 -26.70 9.81
C GLY A 361 -7.25 -25.98 9.79
N GLU A 362 -7.97 -26.04 10.91
CA GLU A 362 -9.27 -25.38 11.09
C GLU A 362 -9.15 -24.07 11.88
N GLY A 363 -10.13 -23.16 11.73
CA GLY A 363 -10.20 -21.93 12.51
C GLY A 363 -9.46 -20.73 11.91
N ARG A 364 -9.30 -19.67 12.70
CA ARG A 364 -8.56 -18.47 12.32
C ARG A 364 -7.15 -18.57 12.87
N LEU A 365 -6.17 -18.10 12.09
CA LEU A 365 -4.81 -17.89 12.58
C LEU A 365 -4.75 -16.51 13.26
N SER A 366 -4.19 -16.46 14.46
CA SER A 366 -3.90 -15.23 15.18
C SER A 366 -2.40 -14.94 15.21
N ALA A 367 -2.02 -13.68 15.47
CA ALA A 367 -0.62 -13.33 15.67
C ALA A 367 -0.04 -13.98 16.95
N ALA A 368 -0.87 -14.30 17.95
CA ALA A 368 -0.45 -15.06 19.12
C ALA A 368 -0.12 -16.51 18.75
N ASP A 369 -0.97 -17.15 17.92
CA ASP A 369 -0.74 -18.52 17.43
C ASP A 369 0.60 -18.63 16.68
N LEU A 370 0.97 -17.59 15.91
CA LEU A 370 2.27 -17.50 15.24
C LEU A 370 3.42 -17.49 16.26
N ILE A 371 3.32 -16.66 17.29
CA ILE A 371 4.35 -16.58 18.34
C ILE A 371 4.47 -17.92 19.08
N GLU A 372 3.35 -18.54 19.45
CA GLU A 372 3.33 -19.87 20.07
C GLU A 372 4.01 -20.91 19.19
N TRP A 373 3.73 -20.88 17.88
CA TRP A 373 4.38 -21.78 16.93
C TRP A 373 5.89 -21.57 16.90
N ILE A 374 6.38 -20.33 16.76
CA ILE A 374 7.81 -20.02 16.70
C ILE A 374 8.54 -20.51 17.96
N VAL A 375 7.96 -20.22 19.13
CA VAL A 375 8.53 -20.64 20.42
C VAL A 375 8.47 -22.16 20.59
N SER A 376 7.45 -22.84 20.08
CA SER A 376 7.39 -24.31 20.13
C SER A 376 8.47 -24.99 19.28
N GLN A 377 8.95 -24.33 18.22
CA GLN A 377 10.02 -24.85 17.36
C GLN A 377 11.42 -24.53 17.91
N ASN A 378 11.54 -23.47 18.72
CA ASN A 378 12.78 -23.06 19.34
C ASN A 378 12.52 -22.80 20.83
N GLU A 379 12.69 -23.82 21.66
CA GLU A 379 12.57 -23.66 23.11
C GLU A 379 13.73 -22.79 23.63
N GLY A 380 13.46 -21.94 24.62
CA GLY A 380 14.48 -21.11 25.26
C GLY A 380 14.95 -19.93 24.41
N ILE A 381 14.12 -19.40 23.51
CA ILE A 381 14.47 -18.19 22.73
C ILE A 381 14.68 -17.01 23.68
N GLU A 382 15.87 -16.42 23.67
CA GLU A 382 16.14 -15.16 24.37
C GLU A 382 15.23 -14.04 23.85
N ARG A 383 14.80 -13.13 24.73
CA ARG A 383 13.87 -12.06 24.37
C ARG A 383 14.33 -11.23 23.17
N ASP A 384 15.63 -10.96 23.10
CA ASP A 384 16.22 -10.12 22.06
C ASP A 384 16.48 -10.88 20.74
N ASP A 385 16.37 -12.21 20.75
CA ASP A 385 16.54 -13.06 19.57
C ASP A 385 15.22 -13.34 18.83
N LEU A 386 14.08 -13.30 19.52
CA LEU A 386 12.77 -13.47 18.87
C LEU A 386 12.51 -12.45 17.74
N PRO A 387 12.80 -11.14 17.89
CA PRO A 387 12.74 -10.18 16.78
C PRO A 387 13.63 -10.57 15.59
N ARG A 388 14.81 -11.15 15.87
CA ARG A 388 15.76 -11.56 14.82
C ARG A 388 15.25 -12.77 14.05
N LEU A 389 14.65 -13.75 14.74
CA LEU A 389 14.00 -14.89 14.10
C LEU A 389 12.85 -14.43 13.18
N LEU A 390 11.98 -13.54 13.67
CA LEU A 390 10.90 -12.96 12.86
C LEU A 390 11.43 -12.26 11.60
N ALA A 391 12.51 -11.48 11.72
CA ALA A 391 13.11 -10.76 10.61
C ALA A 391 13.82 -11.70 9.61
N ASN A 392 14.56 -12.70 10.10
CA ASN A 392 15.38 -13.57 9.27
C ASN A 392 14.54 -14.64 8.56
N ASP A 393 13.61 -15.27 9.28
CA ASP A 393 12.88 -16.44 8.78
C ASP A 393 11.61 -16.04 8.04
N LEU A 394 10.95 -14.97 8.50
CA LEU A 394 9.67 -14.51 7.97
C LEU A 394 9.72 -13.12 7.33
N GLY A 395 10.85 -12.41 7.39
CA GLY A 395 10.95 -11.04 6.87
C GLY A 395 10.15 -10.01 7.69
N ILE A 396 9.67 -10.38 8.88
CA ILE A 396 8.77 -9.55 9.69
C ILE A 396 9.57 -8.59 10.56
N THR A 397 9.35 -7.30 10.35
CA THR A 397 9.91 -6.24 11.18
C THR A 397 8.89 -5.78 12.23
N CYS A 398 8.93 -6.35 13.43
CA CYS A 398 7.91 -6.11 14.46
C CYS A 398 8.36 -5.14 15.57
N PRO A 399 7.70 -3.97 15.74
CA PRO A 399 8.03 -3.04 16.82
C PRO A 399 7.88 -3.69 18.20
N ALA A 400 8.82 -3.39 19.12
CA ALA A 400 8.85 -4.04 20.43
C ALA A 400 7.54 -3.92 21.23
N PRO A 401 6.84 -2.75 21.28
CA PRO A 401 5.57 -2.65 21.99
C PRO A 401 4.47 -3.58 21.44
N LEU A 402 4.43 -3.74 20.11
CA LEU A 402 3.49 -4.64 19.45
C LEU A 402 3.85 -6.09 19.73
N LEU A 403 5.13 -6.44 19.69
CA LEU A 403 5.61 -7.79 19.97
C LEU A 403 5.32 -8.18 21.43
N THR A 404 5.64 -7.33 22.40
CA THR A 404 5.34 -7.57 23.82
C THR A 404 3.84 -7.77 24.04
N THR A 405 3.00 -6.96 23.40
CA THR A 405 1.54 -7.09 23.50
C THR A 405 1.07 -8.42 22.88
N THR A 406 1.67 -8.82 21.77
CA THR A 406 1.32 -10.08 21.08
C THR A 406 1.71 -11.30 21.94
N ILE A 407 2.91 -11.28 22.53
CA ILE A 407 3.40 -12.32 23.44
C ILE A 407 2.53 -12.41 24.70
N TYR A 408 2.12 -11.26 25.27
CA TYR A 408 1.24 -11.26 26.44
C TYR A 408 -0.12 -11.92 26.16
N ASN A 409 -0.58 -11.88 24.91
CA ASN A 409 -1.81 -12.51 24.47
C ASN A 409 -1.61 -13.96 23.98
N SER A 410 -0.40 -14.49 24.09
CA SER A 410 -0.06 -15.87 23.75
C SER A 410 0.07 -16.75 25.00
N ASP A 411 -0.06 -18.06 24.83
CA ASP A 411 0.11 -19.05 25.90
C ASP A 411 1.58 -19.43 26.20
N VAL A 412 2.53 -18.60 25.73
CA VAL A 412 3.97 -18.77 25.94
C VAL A 412 4.37 -18.51 27.39
N TYR A 413 5.26 -19.34 27.92
CA TYR A 413 5.88 -19.13 29.23
C TYR A 413 7.12 -18.24 29.09
N TYR A 414 7.22 -17.23 29.95
CA TYR A 414 8.38 -16.34 30.04
C TYR A 414 9.15 -16.61 31.34
N ASP A 415 10.44 -16.92 31.20
CA ASP A 415 11.40 -17.00 32.31
C ASP A 415 12.00 -15.61 32.54
N ASP A 416 11.65 -15.00 33.67
CA ASP A 416 12.12 -13.67 34.06
C ASP A 416 13.58 -13.64 34.52
N ILE A 417 14.14 -14.80 34.89
CA ILE A 417 15.53 -14.94 35.32
C ILE A 417 16.43 -15.12 34.10
N GLY A 418 16.04 -16.00 33.19
CA GLY A 418 16.76 -16.28 31.94
C GLY A 418 16.51 -15.28 30.80
N ASP A 419 15.50 -14.41 30.94
CA ASP A 419 15.01 -13.51 29.88
C ASP A 419 14.69 -14.26 28.58
N ALA A 420 14.00 -15.41 28.71
CA ALA A 420 13.77 -16.36 27.63
C ALA A 420 12.33 -16.89 27.57
N TYR A 421 11.91 -17.27 26.37
CA TYR A 421 10.57 -17.76 26.05
C TYR A 421 10.54 -19.27 25.82
N TYR A 422 9.50 -19.92 26.33
CA TYR A 422 9.28 -21.36 26.25
C TYR A 422 7.83 -21.67 25.90
N SER A 423 7.59 -22.80 25.23
CA SER A 423 6.23 -23.20 24.88
C SER A 423 5.36 -23.49 26.12
N SER A 424 5.98 -23.85 27.24
CA SER A 424 5.31 -24.08 28.51
C SER A 424 6.28 -24.10 29.69
N MET A 425 5.75 -23.96 30.92
CA MET A 425 6.54 -24.12 32.15
C MET A 425 7.19 -25.52 32.25
N GLU A 426 6.57 -26.55 31.67
CA GLU A 426 7.13 -27.91 31.68
C GLU A 426 8.31 -28.06 30.71
N ALA A 427 8.28 -27.35 29.58
CA ALA A 427 9.41 -27.29 28.65
C ALA A 427 10.64 -26.65 29.33
N TRP A 428 10.45 -25.50 29.99
CA TRP A 428 11.50 -24.86 30.80
C TRP A 428 12.06 -25.80 31.90
N LYS A 429 11.18 -26.46 32.68
CA LYS A 429 11.64 -27.42 33.72
C LYS A 429 12.48 -28.56 33.16
N LYS A 430 12.19 -29.01 31.93
CA LYS A 430 12.91 -30.10 31.28
C LYS A 430 14.31 -29.64 30.88
N GLU A 431 14.45 -28.44 30.35
CA GLU A 431 15.74 -27.85 29.98
C GLU A 431 16.61 -27.56 31.20
N ALA A 432 16.06 -26.88 32.21
CA ALA A 432 16.77 -26.60 33.46
C ALA A 432 17.28 -27.88 34.17
N ARG A 433 16.56 -29.00 34.03
CA ARG A 433 17.01 -30.32 34.54
C ARG A 433 18.15 -30.92 33.72
N ASN A 434 18.20 -30.67 32.41
CA ASN A 434 19.27 -31.16 31.55
C ASN A 434 20.56 -30.37 31.76
N GLU A 435 20.50 -29.07 32.05
CA GLU A 435 21.68 -28.25 32.35
C GLU A 435 22.32 -28.56 33.72
N LEU A 436 21.53 -29.08 34.66
CA LEU A 436 21.98 -29.46 36.00
C LEU A 436 22.48 -30.91 36.10
N ALA A 437 22.38 -31.70 35.03
CA ALA A 437 22.79 -33.11 34.95
C ALA A 437 24.14 -33.24 34.23
#